data_AF-A0A9E2M5F6-F1
#
_entry.id   AF-A0A9E2M5F6-F1
#
_cell.length_a   1.000
_cell.length_b   1.000
_cell.length_c   1.000
_cell.angle_alpha   90.00
_cell.angle_beta   90.00
_cell.angle_gamma   90.00
#
_symmetry.space_group_name_H-M   'P 1'
#
loop_
_entity.id
_entity.type
_entity.pdbx_description
1 polymer ?
#
loop_
_entity_poly.entity_id
_entity_poly.type
_entity_poly.pdbx_seq_one_letter_code
_entity_poly.pdbx_strand_id
1 'polypeptide(L)'
;MSVLAGLLLAIVIPDPAVPPRAELCLAHVNAMIAEAARETGRVAGPSWFIRSWWSERLPEEGAPGALTAEQRTALELSMSERRAADPDTYRAELRSCVDEAIEGGALP
;
A
#
# COMPACT_ATOMS: atom_id res chain seq x y z
N MET A 1 -11.91 -46.84 23.09
CA MET A 1 -11.21 -45.73 23.77
C MET A 1 -10.81 -44.73 22.71
N SER A 2 -11.24 -43.48 22.90
CA SER A 2 -11.38 -42.43 21.91
C SER A 2 -10.07 -41.95 21.28
N VAL A 3 -10.18 -41.61 19.99
CA VAL A 3 -9.16 -40.99 19.14
C VAL A 3 -9.04 -39.51 19.52
N LEU A 4 -7.89 -39.07 20.05
CA LEU A 4 -7.59 -37.65 20.25
C LEU A 4 -6.79 -37.15 19.04
N ALA A 5 -7.52 -36.69 18.03
CA ALA A 5 -7.00 -35.89 16.94
C ALA A 5 -6.67 -34.49 17.50
N GLY A 6 -5.38 -34.23 17.73
CA GLY A 6 -4.88 -32.91 18.10
C GLY A 6 -4.97 -31.99 16.88
N LEU A 7 -5.94 -31.07 16.91
CA LEU A 7 -6.11 -30.01 15.93
C LEU A 7 -4.99 -28.98 16.13
N LEU A 8 -3.93 -29.04 15.31
CA LEU A 8 -2.94 -27.98 15.17
C LEU A 8 -3.61 -26.80 14.45
N LEU A 9 -4.16 -25.85 15.22
CA LEU A 9 -4.51 -24.53 14.70
C LEU A 9 -3.19 -23.78 14.43
N ALA A 10 -2.76 -23.73 13.17
CA ALA A 10 -1.72 -22.82 12.74
C ALA A 10 -2.28 -21.39 12.84
N ILE A 11 -1.89 -20.67 13.90
CA ILE A 11 -2.19 -19.26 14.05
C ILE A 11 -1.34 -18.53 12.99
N VAL A 12 -1.96 -18.12 11.89
CA VAL A 12 -1.37 -17.15 10.97
C VAL A 12 -1.35 -15.82 11.70
N ILE A 13 -0.23 -15.50 12.35
CA ILE A 13 0.03 -14.16 12.87
C ILE A 13 0.35 -13.31 11.63
N PRO A 14 -0.45 -12.29 11.27
CA PRO A 14 -0.06 -11.36 10.22
C PRO A 14 1.26 -10.70 10.65
N ASP A 15 2.28 -10.79 9.80
CA ASP A 15 3.56 -10.16 10.08
C ASP A 15 3.33 -8.64 10.21
N PRO A 16 3.54 -8.03 11.39
CA PRO A 16 3.34 -6.60 11.58
C PRO A 16 4.32 -5.75 10.75
N ALA A 17 5.30 -6.36 10.07
CA ALA A 17 6.24 -5.68 9.20
C ALA A 17 5.63 -5.21 7.86
N VAL A 18 4.51 -5.78 7.41
CA VAL A 18 3.90 -5.41 6.12
C VAL A 18 2.75 -4.43 6.38
N PRO A 19 2.84 -3.17 5.91
CA PRO A 19 1.76 -2.20 6.04
C PRO A 19 0.47 -2.71 5.37
N PRO A 20 -0.71 -2.26 5.84
CA PRO A 20 -1.95 -2.54 5.14
C PRO A 20 -1.87 -2.16 3.67
N ARG A 21 -2.53 -2.94 2.82
CA ARG A 21 -2.46 -2.77 1.36
C ARG A 21 -2.77 -1.34 0.91
N ALA A 22 -3.85 -0.76 1.43
CA ALA A 22 -4.24 0.62 1.10
C ALA A 22 -3.21 1.66 1.54
N GLU A 23 -2.60 1.49 2.73
CA GLU A 23 -1.56 2.38 3.25
C GLU A 23 -0.29 2.31 2.37
N LEU A 24 0.13 1.10 2.01
CA LEU A 24 1.29 0.88 1.13
C LEU A 24 1.05 1.45 -0.27
N CYS A 25 -0.09 1.16 -0.87
CA CYS A 25 -0.41 1.60 -2.21
C CYS A 25 -0.60 3.12 -2.31
N LEU A 26 -1.20 3.74 -1.28
CA LEU A 26 -1.28 5.18 -1.20
C LEU A 26 0.12 5.82 -1.15
N ALA A 27 1.04 5.26 -0.35
CA ALA A 27 2.42 5.75 -0.28
C ALA A 27 3.16 5.63 -1.62
N HIS A 28 3.02 4.51 -2.34
CA HIS A 28 3.58 4.34 -3.68
C HIS A 28 3.06 5.38 -4.68
N VAL A 29 1.74 5.58 -4.71
CA VAL A 29 1.09 6.53 -5.65
C VAL A 29 1.47 7.97 -5.30
N ASN A 30 1.52 8.34 -4.02
CA ASN A 30 1.99 9.65 -3.57
C ASN A 30 3.44 9.89 -3.99
N ALA A 31 4.33 8.90 -3.83
CA ALA A 31 5.72 9.00 -4.26
C ALA A 31 5.85 9.17 -5.78
N MET A 32 5.09 8.40 -6.58
CA MET A 32 5.04 8.52 -8.04
C MET A 32 4.55 9.91 -8.48
N ILE A 33 3.48 10.43 -7.88
CA ILE A 33 2.95 11.77 -8.18
C ILE A 33 3.98 12.85 -7.86
N ALA A 34 4.61 12.77 -6.68
CA ALA A 34 5.62 13.72 -6.27
C ALA A 34 6.84 13.70 -7.20
N GLU A 35 7.27 12.52 -7.67
CA GLU A 35 8.34 12.39 -8.66
C GLU A 35 7.95 13.02 -10.00
N ALA A 36 6.79 12.67 -10.56
CA ALA A 36 6.33 13.22 -11.83
C ALA A 36 6.23 14.75 -11.79
N ALA A 37 5.73 15.30 -10.67
CA ALA A 37 5.66 16.74 -10.44
C ALA A 37 7.05 17.38 -10.40
N ARG A 38 8.04 16.77 -9.74
CA ARG A 38 9.43 17.27 -9.69
C ARG A 38 10.13 17.20 -11.05
N GLU A 39 10.02 16.06 -11.73
CA GLU A 39 10.76 15.78 -12.97
C GLU A 39 10.20 16.53 -14.17
N THR A 40 8.87 16.65 -14.27
CA THR A 40 8.21 17.15 -15.48
C THR A 40 7.38 18.42 -15.26
N GLY A 41 7.18 18.84 -14.01
CA GLY A 41 6.25 19.91 -13.65
C GLY A 41 4.78 19.55 -13.91
N ARG A 42 4.47 18.29 -14.22
CA ARG A 42 3.13 17.82 -14.61
C ARG A 42 2.81 16.50 -13.93
N VAL A 43 1.53 16.28 -13.66
CA VAL A 43 0.99 15.02 -13.13
C VAL A 43 -0.17 14.59 -14.01
N ALA A 44 -0.20 13.33 -14.43
CA ALA A 44 -1.31 12.81 -15.23
C ALA A 44 -2.60 12.81 -14.40
N GLY A 45 -3.71 13.30 -15.01
CA GLY A 45 -5.04 13.33 -14.37
C GLY A 45 -5.46 12.00 -13.71
N PRO A 46 -5.29 10.84 -14.40
CA PRO A 46 -5.59 9.53 -13.84
C PRO A 46 -4.91 9.22 -12.49
N SER A 47 -3.70 9.74 -12.26
CA SER A 47 -2.97 9.50 -11.01
C SER A 47 -3.72 10.02 -9.78
N TRP A 48 -4.49 11.11 -9.92
CA TRP A 48 -5.30 11.65 -8.82
C TRP A 48 -6.50 10.76 -8.48
N PHE A 49 -7.14 10.15 -9.48
CA PHE A 49 -8.24 9.23 -9.24
C PHE A 49 -7.77 7.97 -8.51
N ILE A 50 -6.63 7.41 -8.93
CA ILE A 50 -6.00 6.26 -8.27
C ILE A 50 -5.63 6.59 -6.81
N ARG A 51 -5.06 7.78 -6.55
CA ARG A 51 -4.75 8.25 -5.19
C ARG A 51 -6.00 8.33 -4.31
N SER A 52 -7.07 8.94 -4.83
CA SER A 52 -8.33 9.10 -4.09
C SER A 52 -8.97 7.74 -3.79
N TRP A 53 -8.97 6.82 -4.76
CA TRP A 53 -9.52 5.47 -4.60
C TRP A 53 -8.85 4.70 -3.46
N TRP A 54 -7.51 4.82 -3.32
CA TRP A 54 -6.77 4.22 -2.21
C TRP A 54 -7.04 4.92 -0.88
N SER A 55 -7.18 6.25 -0.90
CA SER A 55 -7.46 7.05 0.31
C SER A 55 -8.81 6.68 0.95
N GLU A 56 -9.83 6.40 0.13
CA GLU A 56 -11.16 5.96 0.57
C GLU A 56 -11.18 4.56 1.19
N ARG A 57 -10.11 3.78 0.98
CA ARG A 57 -9.95 2.40 1.48
C ARG A 57 -8.98 2.28 2.64
N LEU A 58 -8.49 3.40 3.14
CA LEU A 58 -7.68 3.39 4.34
C LEU A 58 -8.50 2.82 5.51
N PRO A 59 -7.87 2.02 6.38
CA PRO A 59 -8.52 1.57 7.59
C PRO A 59 -8.86 2.76 8.48
N GLU A 60 -9.99 2.66 9.21
CA GLU A 60 -10.38 3.68 10.18
C GLU A 60 -9.30 3.85 11.26
N GLU A 61 -9.12 5.08 11.74
CA GLU A 61 -8.13 5.35 12.78
C GLU A 61 -8.47 4.57 14.06
N GLY A 62 -7.48 3.84 14.59
CA GLY A 62 -7.64 2.97 15.74
C GLY A 62 -8.20 1.58 15.43
N ALA A 63 -8.58 1.28 14.18
CA ALA A 63 -8.93 -0.07 13.78
C ALA A 63 -7.71 -1.00 13.79
N PRO A 64 -7.89 -2.32 14.01
CA PRO A 64 -6.79 -3.28 13.89
C PRO A 64 -6.09 -3.17 12.53
N GLY A 65 -4.77 -2.97 12.55
CA GLY A 65 -3.96 -2.80 11.36
C GLY A 65 -3.88 -1.35 10.83
N ALA A 66 -4.67 -0.40 11.34
CA ALA A 66 -4.53 1.00 10.95
C ALA A 66 -3.18 1.56 11.40
N LEU A 67 -2.51 2.27 10.49
CA LEU A 67 -1.29 3.00 10.84
C LEU A 67 -1.65 4.30 11.58
N THR A 68 -0.80 4.70 12.52
CA THR A 68 -0.84 6.06 13.07
C THR A 68 -0.39 7.07 12.03
N ALA A 69 -0.73 8.35 12.21
CA ALA A 69 -0.25 9.42 11.32
C ALA A 69 1.28 9.47 11.20
N GLU A 70 2.00 9.21 12.30
CA GLU A 70 3.47 9.14 12.31
C GLU A 70 3.98 7.96 11.49
N GLN A 71 3.36 6.78 11.62
CA GLN A 71 3.70 5.60 10.83
C GLN A 71 3.43 5.81 9.33
N ARG A 72 2.30 6.47 8.97
CA ARG A 72 2.01 6.82 7.57
C ARG A 72 3.05 7.76 7.00
N THR A 73 3.41 8.80 7.75
CA THR A 73 4.46 9.74 7.35
C THR A 73 5.80 9.03 7.15
N ALA A 74 6.18 8.14 8.09
CA ALA A 74 7.40 7.35 7.97
C ALA A 74 7.37 6.43 6.74
N LEU A 75 6.22 5.79 6.46
CA LEU A 75 6.04 4.95 5.29
C LEU A 75 6.22 5.75 3.98
N GLU A 76 5.57 6.91 3.86
CA GLU A 76 5.71 7.79 2.69
C GLU A 76 7.17 8.22 2.48
N LEU A 77 7.87 8.62 3.54
CA LEU A 77 9.28 9.02 3.47
C LEU A 77 10.21 7.85 3.08
N SER A 78 9.86 6.61 3.46
CA SER A 78 10.66 5.43 3.13
C SER A 78 10.64 5.04 1.65
N MET A 79 9.71 5.58 0.83
CA MET A 79 9.51 5.13 -0.55
C MET A 79 10.75 5.32 -1.44
N SER A 80 11.53 6.37 -1.22
CA SER A 80 12.77 6.61 -1.96
C SER A 80 13.83 5.54 -1.64
N GLU A 81 13.97 5.19 -0.35
CA GLU A 81 14.92 4.18 0.10
C GLU A 81 14.53 2.78 -0.40
N ARG A 82 13.23 2.44 -0.35
CA ARG A 82 12.70 1.19 -0.91
C ARG A 82 13.00 1.06 -2.41
N ARG A 83 12.75 2.13 -3.18
CA ARG A 83 13.06 2.17 -4.62
C ARG A 83 14.56 2.01 -4.89
N ALA A 84 15.42 2.59 -4.05
CA ALA A 84 16.87 2.49 -4.22
C ALA A 84 17.40 1.09 -3.84
N ALA A 85 16.82 0.46 -2.82
CA ALA A 85 17.21 -0.86 -2.35
C ALA A 85 16.80 -1.98 -3.34
N ASP A 86 15.58 -1.91 -3.88
CA ASP A 86 15.09 -2.87 -4.88
C ASP A 86 14.16 -2.17 -5.89
N PRO A 87 14.71 -1.64 -7.00
CA PRO A 87 13.93 -0.93 -8.01
C PRO A 87 12.90 -1.80 -8.74
N ASP A 88 13.18 -3.10 -8.91
CA ASP A 88 12.32 -3.98 -9.70
C ASP A 88 11.09 -4.38 -8.88
N THR A 89 11.29 -4.73 -7.60
CA THR A 89 10.20 -4.96 -6.66
C THR A 89 9.37 -3.70 -6.48
N TYR A 90 9.99 -2.53 -6.29
CA TYR A 90 9.27 -1.26 -6.15
C TYR A 90 8.36 -0.98 -7.36
N ARG A 91 8.85 -1.19 -8.59
CA ARG A 91 8.06 -1.00 -9.81
C ARG A 91 6.93 -2.02 -9.92
N ALA A 92 7.17 -3.28 -9.55
CA ALA A 92 6.16 -4.33 -9.56
C ALA A 92 5.04 -4.03 -8.56
N GLU A 93 5.38 -3.57 -7.34
CA GLU A 93 4.42 -3.18 -6.32
C GLU A 93 3.60 -1.96 -6.74
N LEU A 94 4.26 -0.89 -7.23
CA LEU A 94 3.57 0.30 -7.74
C LEU A 94 2.60 -0.08 -8.87
N ARG A 95 3.04 -0.91 -9.82
CA ARG A 95 2.18 -1.38 -10.91
C ARG A 95 0.99 -2.15 -10.39
N SER A 96 1.22 -3.08 -9.46
CA SER A 96 0.14 -3.86 -8.84
C SER A 96 -0.88 -2.96 -8.12
N CYS A 97 -0.43 -1.91 -7.43
CA CYS A 97 -1.32 -0.94 -6.79
C CYS A 97 -2.15 -0.11 -7.79
N VAL A 98 -1.58 0.21 -8.95
CA VAL A 98 -2.29 0.93 -10.02
C VAL A 98 -3.31 0.00 -10.69
N ASP A 99 -2.89 -1.20 -11.07
CA ASP A 99 -3.75 -2.19 -11.74
C ASP A 99 -4.94 -2.56 -10.83
N GLU A 100 -4.71 -2.81 -9.54
CA GLU A 100 -5.77 -3.10 -8.57
C GLU A 100 -6.79 -1.97 -8.43
N ALA A 101 -6.34 -0.71 -8.41
CA ALA A 101 -7.24 0.43 -8.35
C ALA A 101 -8.05 0.60 -9.64
N ILE A 102 -7.43 0.40 -10.81
CA ILE A 102 -8.12 0.44 -12.11
C ILE A 102 -9.19 -0.65 -12.18
N GLU A 103 -8.84 -1.90 -11.86
CA GLU A 103 -9.77 -3.03 -11.82
C GLU A 103 -10.89 -2.80 -10.79
N GLY A 104 -10.57 -2.11 -9.70
CA GLY A 104 -11.50 -1.68 -8.67
C GLY A 104 -12.36 -0.46 -9.01
N GLY A 105 -12.29 0.06 -10.24
CA GLY A 105 -13.13 1.15 -10.72
C GLY A 105 -12.66 2.55 -10.33
N ALA A 106 -11.35 2.75 -10.14
CA ALA A 106 -10.80 4.08 -9.87
C ALA A 106 -10.95 5.06 -11.04
N LEU A 107 -11.07 4.58 -12.28
CA LEU A 107 -11.21 5.44 -13.46
C LEU A 107 -12.68 5.62 -13.84
N PRO A 108 -13.11 6.85 -14.20
CA PRO A 108 -14.46 7.12 -14.70
C PRO A 108 -14.70 6.64 -16.13
#